data_AF-A0A839JB77-F1
#
_entry.id   AF-A0A839JB77-F1
#
_cell.length_a   1.000
_cell.length_b   1.000
_cell.length_c   1.000
_cell.angle_alpha   90.00
_cell.angle_beta   90.00
_cell.angle_gamma   90.00
#
_symmetry.space_group_name_H-M   'P 1'
#
loop_
_entity.id
_entity.type
_entity.pdbx_description
1 polymer ?
#
loop_
_entity_poly.entity_id
_entity_poly.type
_entity_poly.pdbx_seq_one_letter_code
_entity_poly.pdbx_strand_id
1 'polypeptide(L)'
;MKDLAVFLSGRRVGTITQAAGLRFRYDEEYRAADDPTPLSLSMPLSEAEHGNRVTLAWVNGLLPADREVRARIAERGGVRAANPAALLTVIGLDCPGAVQVVPVDRVEEIHRPAALAPVDDEWIGARIALLRRDEAAWQIADERWSIGGGQSKFTLARGFAGEWYDPQGAAASTHIVKPGVPTARLQALNEHASLTVLRALGIPAARSEYLEFAGQSALVVERFDRVRREGDVLRVHAEDLCQSLGNQTTYERYGGPTAREVVDLLRRHAPGAPERFAEALAVGYLLGSPDGHARNYSALLAGGRVALAPLYDVASSLPYEIAGVGVMHQRKVALAIGGERTFGLVGVDQWQRFLTANSLDVEWGLGRVRELAEQLPDALASTFDALAHLPGADELRPRYVDGVAWSCGRTLDLLEQAGR
;
A
#
# COMPACT_ATOMS: atom_id res chain seq x y z
N MET A 1 5.07 -29.60 5.66
CA MET A 1 4.98 -28.22 6.20
C MET A 1 3.92 -28.26 7.29
N LYS A 2 4.15 -27.58 8.41
CA LYS A 2 3.16 -27.53 9.49
C LYS A 2 2.02 -26.62 9.08
N ASP A 3 0.80 -26.96 9.45
CA ASP A 3 -0.36 -26.10 9.24
C ASP A 3 -0.16 -24.77 9.98
N LEU A 4 -0.78 -23.70 9.47
CA LEU A 4 -0.65 -22.36 10.03
C LEU A 4 -1.99 -21.90 10.61
N ALA A 5 -2.00 -21.53 11.89
CA ALA A 5 -3.11 -20.83 12.49
C ALA A 5 -3.07 -19.36 12.07
N VAL A 6 -4.22 -18.83 11.67
CA VAL A 6 -4.40 -17.43 11.26
C VAL A 6 -5.26 -16.72 12.29
N PHE A 7 -4.83 -15.52 12.68
CA PHE A 7 -5.48 -14.68 13.68
C PHE A 7 -5.79 -13.30 13.09
N LEU A 8 -6.88 -12.70 13.54
CA LEU A 8 -7.22 -11.30 13.35
C LEU A 8 -7.37 -10.66 14.73
N SER A 9 -6.55 -9.64 15.01
CA SER A 9 -6.56 -8.92 16.30
C SER A 9 -6.45 -9.86 17.51
N GLY A 10 -5.56 -10.86 17.43
CA GLY A 10 -5.35 -11.86 18.48
C GLY A 10 -6.43 -12.94 18.59
N ARG A 11 -7.51 -12.88 17.81
CA ARG A 11 -8.54 -13.93 17.74
C ARG A 11 -8.24 -14.90 16.61
N ARG A 12 -8.22 -16.20 16.90
CA ARG A 12 -8.03 -17.24 15.88
C ARG A 12 -9.24 -17.25 14.93
N VAL A 13 -8.95 -17.24 13.63
CA VAL A 13 -9.93 -17.17 12.55
C VAL A 13 -10.05 -18.49 11.80
N GLY A 14 -8.93 -19.20 11.66
CA GLY A 14 -8.89 -20.44 10.90
C GLY A 14 -7.48 -20.98 10.74
N THR A 15 -7.35 -21.92 9.81
CA THR A 15 -6.11 -22.65 9.57
C THR A 15 -5.80 -22.74 8.08
N ILE A 16 -4.55 -22.48 7.70
CA ILE A 16 -4.01 -22.75 6.36
C ILE A 16 -3.33 -24.11 6.38
N THR A 17 -3.72 -24.98 5.45
CA THR A 17 -3.10 -26.29 5.22
C THR A 17 -2.43 -26.33 3.84
N GLN A 18 -1.40 -27.18 3.70
CA GLN A 18 -0.70 -27.36 2.43
C GLN A 18 -0.68 -28.83 2.01
N ALA A 19 -1.41 -29.14 0.94
CA ALA A 19 -1.38 -30.43 0.25
C ALA A 19 -0.88 -30.23 -1.20
N ALA A 20 -1.71 -30.51 -2.21
CA ALA A 20 -1.42 -30.18 -3.61
C ALA A 20 -1.43 -28.66 -3.91
N GLY A 21 -1.92 -27.86 -2.96
CA GLY A 21 -1.95 -26.40 -2.96
C GLY A 21 -2.28 -25.91 -1.55
N LEU A 22 -2.39 -24.59 -1.38
CA LEU A 22 -2.85 -24.00 -0.13
C LEU A 22 -4.37 -24.10 -0.01
N ARG A 23 -4.87 -24.32 1.20
CA ARG A 23 -6.29 -24.19 1.53
C ARG A 23 -6.42 -23.43 2.83
N PHE A 24 -7.40 -22.55 2.91
CA PHE A 24 -7.75 -21.89 4.16
C PHE A 24 -9.11 -22.41 4.61
N ARG A 25 -9.21 -22.84 5.88
CA ARG A 25 -10.47 -23.23 6.52
C ARG A 25 -10.73 -22.32 7.71
N TYR A 26 -11.88 -21.67 7.74
CA TYR A 26 -12.36 -20.93 8.91
C TYR A 26 -12.70 -21.89 10.06
N ASP A 27 -12.45 -21.45 11.29
CA ASP A 27 -12.92 -22.13 12.48
C ASP A 27 -14.44 -21.92 12.64
N GLU A 28 -15.17 -22.97 13.03
CA GLU A 28 -16.64 -22.93 13.12
C GLU A 28 -17.11 -21.91 14.17
N GLU A 29 -16.41 -21.84 15.32
CA GLU A 29 -16.65 -20.86 16.38
C GLU A 29 -16.42 -19.42 15.91
N TYR A 30 -15.49 -19.19 14.98
CA TYR A 30 -15.27 -17.87 14.41
C TYR A 30 -16.42 -17.47 13.49
N ARG A 31 -16.87 -18.38 12.63
CA ARG A 31 -18.00 -18.13 11.72
C ARG A 31 -19.33 -17.93 12.45
N ALA A 32 -19.51 -18.60 13.59
CA ALA A 32 -20.71 -18.50 14.42
C ALA A 32 -20.70 -17.31 15.39
N ALA A 33 -19.64 -16.50 15.39
CA ALA A 33 -19.54 -15.33 16.23
C ALA A 33 -20.57 -14.26 15.85
N ASP A 34 -20.76 -13.28 16.74
CA ASP A 34 -21.47 -12.05 16.38
C ASP A 34 -20.57 -11.15 15.51
N ASP A 35 -21.11 -10.68 14.39
CA ASP A 35 -20.45 -9.84 13.37
C ASP A 35 -18.98 -10.20 13.03
N PRO A 36 -18.67 -11.45 12.61
CA PRO A 36 -17.31 -11.86 12.28
C PRO A 36 -16.78 -11.11 11.05
N THR A 37 -15.50 -10.71 11.12
CA THR A 37 -14.82 -10.09 9.97
C THR A 37 -14.28 -11.18 9.06
N PRO A 38 -14.55 -11.19 7.74
CA PRO A 38 -13.91 -12.16 6.85
C PRO A 38 -12.39 -11.90 6.79
N LEU A 39 -11.60 -12.97 6.65
CA LEU A 39 -10.16 -12.89 6.45
C LEU A 39 -9.81 -12.11 5.17
N SER A 40 -10.62 -12.28 4.13
CA SER A 40 -10.51 -11.59 2.84
C SER A 40 -11.86 -11.53 2.15
N LEU A 41 -12.10 -10.51 1.35
CA LEU A 41 -13.29 -10.43 0.49
C LEU A 41 -13.34 -11.55 -0.57
N SER A 42 -12.18 -12.15 -0.92
CA SER A 42 -12.14 -13.34 -1.78
C SER A 42 -12.35 -14.66 -1.03
N MET A 43 -12.49 -14.61 0.29
CA MET A 43 -12.71 -15.74 1.18
C MET A 43 -13.93 -15.47 2.09
N PRO A 44 -15.16 -15.40 1.54
CA PRO A 44 -16.35 -15.02 2.30
C PRO A 44 -16.73 -16.08 3.35
N LEU A 45 -17.24 -15.61 4.50
CA LEU A 45 -17.65 -16.46 5.63
C LEU A 45 -18.82 -17.41 5.33
N SER A 46 -19.50 -17.27 4.19
CA SER A 46 -20.54 -18.19 3.72
C SER A 46 -20.00 -19.59 3.44
N GLU A 47 -18.71 -19.70 3.11
CA GLU A 47 -18.02 -20.97 2.88
C GLU A 47 -17.06 -21.25 4.04
N ALA A 48 -16.92 -22.53 4.42
CA ALA A 48 -16.01 -22.92 5.49
C ALA A 48 -14.56 -23.02 5.01
N GLU A 49 -14.36 -23.37 3.73
CA GLU A 49 -13.05 -23.67 3.15
C GLU A 49 -12.90 -22.94 1.80
N HIS A 50 -11.69 -22.44 1.56
CA HIS A 50 -11.31 -21.77 0.33
C HIS A 50 -10.07 -22.40 -0.29
N GLY A 51 -10.10 -22.54 -1.62
CA GLY A 51 -9.07 -23.24 -2.38
C GLY A 51 -7.79 -22.44 -2.62
N ASN A 52 -6.88 -23.08 -3.36
CA ASN A 52 -5.51 -22.59 -3.61
C ASN A 52 -5.44 -21.21 -4.25
N ARG A 53 -6.30 -20.88 -5.22
CA ARG A 53 -6.21 -19.61 -5.95
C ARG A 53 -6.28 -18.40 -5.00
N VAL A 54 -7.33 -18.34 -4.19
CA VAL A 54 -7.59 -17.20 -3.29
C VAL A 54 -6.67 -17.24 -2.07
N THR A 55 -6.41 -18.43 -1.52
CA THR A 55 -5.50 -18.58 -0.36
C THR A 55 -4.08 -18.18 -0.72
N LEU A 56 -3.57 -18.58 -1.90
CA LEU A 56 -2.23 -18.24 -2.35
C LEU A 56 -2.10 -16.75 -2.72
N ALA A 57 -3.14 -16.15 -3.31
CA ALA A 57 -3.18 -14.71 -3.53
C ALA A 57 -3.11 -13.95 -2.20
N TRP A 58 -3.92 -14.35 -1.22
CA TRP A 58 -3.94 -13.77 0.12
C TRP A 58 -2.58 -13.87 0.82
N VAL A 59 -1.98 -15.06 0.86
CA VAL A 59 -0.63 -15.26 1.45
C VAL A 59 0.41 -14.40 0.75
N ASN A 60 0.42 -14.35 -0.58
CA ASN A 60 1.38 -13.53 -1.32
C ASN A 60 1.16 -12.02 -1.16
N GLY A 61 -0.04 -11.59 -0.80
CA GLY A 61 -0.36 -10.19 -0.47
C GLY A 61 0.42 -9.69 0.75
N LEU A 62 0.62 -10.56 1.74
CA LEU A 62 1.29 -10.22 2.99
C LEU A 62 2.82 -10.12 2.85
N LEU A 63 3.39 -10.82 1.86
CA LEU A 63 4.84 -10.99 1.72
C LEU A 63 5.49 -9.88 0.89
N PRO A 64 6.78 -9.56 1.14
CA PRO A 64 7.59 -8.71 0.26
C PRO A 64 7.51 -9.19 -1.19
N ALA A 65 7.47 -8.30 -2.17
CA ALA A 65 7.44 -8.69 -3.59
C ALA A 65 8.83 -9.10 -4.11
N ASP A 66 9.89 -8.58 -3.48
CA ASP A 66 11.27 -8.82 -3.88
C ASP A 66 11.72 -10.26 -3.59
N ARG A 67 12.37 -10.89 -4.58
CA ARG A 67 12.78 -12.30 -4.49
C ARG A 67 13.98 -12.51 -3.57
N GLU A 68 14.91 -11.56 -3.53
CA GLU A 68 16.09 -11.63 -2.68
C GLU A 68 15.69 -11.45 -1.22
N VAL A 69 14.79 -10.51 -0.92
CA VAL A 69 14.20 -10.35 0.42
C VAL A 69 13.55 -11.67 0.86
N ARG A 70 12.73 -12.30 0.02
CA ARG A 70 12.13 -13.60 0.33
C ARG A 70 13.17 -14.70 0.55
N ALA A 71 14.26 -14.71 -0.23
CA ALA A 71 15.33 -15.69 -0.10
C ALA A 71 16.03 -15.57 1.26
N ARG A 72 16.35 -14.35 1.70
CA ARG A 72 16.99 -14.10 3.00
C ARG A 72 16.08 -14.45 4.18
N ILE A 73 14.79 -14.16 4.07
CA ILE A 73 13.79 -14.57 5.06
C ILE A 73 13.74 -16.09 5.16
N ALA A 74 13.79 -16.77 4.00
CA ALA A 74 13.78 -18.22 3.95
C ALA A 74 15.02 -18.83 4.60
N GLU A 75 16.20 -18.28 4.30
CA GLU A 75 17.48 -18.68 4.88
C GLU A 75 17.47 -18.52 6.40
N ARG A 76 17.06 -17.34 6.91
CA ARG A 76 16.93 -17.07 8.34
C ARG A 76 16.02 -18.05 9.07
N GLY A 77 14.94 -18.47 8.41
CA GLY A 77 13.97 -19.41 8.97
C GLY A 77 14.28 -20.89 8.74
N GLY A 78 15.30 -21.23 7.96
CA GLY A 78 15.54 -22.60 7.49
C GLY A 78 14.38 -23.17 6.66
N VAL A 79 13.68 -22.31 5.91
CA VAL A 79 12.52 -22.68 5.07
C VAL A 79 12.81 -22.48 3.59
N ARG A 80 11.89 -22.91 2.71
CA ARG A 80 12.04 -22.75 1.26
C ARG A 80 11.45 -21.42 0.80
N ALA A 81 12.26 -20.60 0.12
CA ALA A 81 11.83 -19.30 -0.44
C ALA A 81 10.65 -19.43 -1.43
N ALA A 82 10.59 -20.54 -2.16
CA ALA A 82 9.52 -20.84 -3.11
C ALA A 82 8.19 -21.26 -2.43
N ASN A 83 8.13 -21.35 -1.10
CA ASN A 83 6.92 -21.67 -0.36
C ASN A 83 6.44 -20.44 0.43
N PRO A 84 5.50 -19.64 -0.13
CA PRO A 84 5.02 -18.41 0.49
C PRO A 84 4.50 -18.59 1.92
N ALA A 85 3.74 -19.65 2.17
CA ALA A 85 3.19 -19.90 3.50
C ALA A 85 4.29 -20.27 4.52
N ALA A 86 5.38 -20.93 4.09
CA ALA A 86 6.50 -21.19 4.97
C ALA A 86 7.22 -19.90 5.40
N LEU A 87 7.27 -18.86 4.56
CA LEU A 87 7.85 -17.56 4.93
C LEU A 87 7.08 -16.91 6.09
N LEU A 88 5.75 -17.05 6.14
CA LEU A 88 4.93 -16.53 7.22
C LEU A 88 5.22 -17.19 8.58
N THR A 89 5.85 -18.37 8.62
CA THR A 89 6.32 -18.95 9.89
C THR A 89 7.47 -18.17 10.54
N VAL A 90 8.11 -17.30 9.76
CA VAL A 90 9.25 -16.45 10.14
C VAL A 90 8.80 -15.02 10.36
N ILE A 91 7.87 -14.50 9.55
CA ILE A 91 7.52 -13.07 9.54
C ILE A 91 6.02 -12.79 9.79
N GLY A 92 5.27 -13.79 10.26
CA GLY A 92 3.81 -13.71 10.33
C GLY A 92 3.22 -12.99 11.54
N LEU A 93 4.01 -12.47 12.48
CA LEU A 93 3.48 -12.00 13.78
C LEU A 93 3.02 -10.54 13.79
N ASP A 94 3.44 -9.75 12.80
CA ASP A 94 2.96 -8.39 12.57
C ASP A 94 2.83 -8.11 11.06
N CYS A 95 1.73 -8.56 10.46
CA CYS A 95 1.44 -8.40 9.04
C CYS A 95 0.61 -7.13 8.75
N PRO A 96 0.36 -6.78 7.47
CA PRO A 96 -0.65 -5.79 7.10
C PRO A 96 -2.04 -6.18 7.60
N GLY A 97 -2.85 -5.20 7.91
CA GLY A 97 -4.15 -5.39 8.55
C GLY A 97 -4.01 -5.91 9.97
N ALA A 98 -4.99 -6.70 10.39
CA ALA A 98 -5.03 -7.28 11.72
C ALA A 98 -4.40 -8.69 11.78
N VAL A 99 -3.75 -9.09 10.71
CA VAL A 99 -3.32 -10.46 10.46
C VAL A 99 -2.13 -10.82 11.33
N GLN A 100 -2.22 -11.99 11.95
CA GLN A 100 -1.08 -12.71 12.50
C GLN A 100 -1.16 -14.18 12.06
N VAL A 101 -0.01 -14.78 11.76
CA VAL A 101 0.11 -16.14 11.24
C VAL A 101 1.25 -16.85 11.96
N VAL A 102 0.97 -18.02 12.50
CA VAL A 102 1.92 -18.87 13.24
C VAL A 102 1.66 -20.34 12.91
N PRO A 103 2.65 -21.23 13.03
CA PRO A 103 2.37 -22.66 13.03
C PRO A 103 1.37 -23.04 14.11
N VAL A 104 0.50 -24.01 13.82
CA VAL A 104 -0.56 -24.48 14.74
C VAL A 104 -0.03 -24.99 16.08
N ASP A 105 1.22 -25.44 16.13
CA ASP A 105 1.90 -25.92 17.33
C ASP A 105 2.69 -24.82 18.06
N ARG A 106 2.56 -23.56 17.63
CA ARG A 106 3.20 -22.37 18.20
C ARG A 106 2.21 -21.22 18.39
N VAL A 107 0.95 -21.53 18.67
CA VAL A 107 -0.13 -20.54 18.82
C VAL A 107 0.10 -19.59 19.99
N GLU A 108 0.83 -20.04 21.02
CA GLU A 108 1.27 -19.25 22.16
C GLU A 108 2.18 -18.07 21.78
N GLU A 109 2.83 -18.10 20.61
CA GLU A 109 3.63 -16.98 20.12
C GLU A 109 2.80 -15.71 19.86
N ILE A 110 1.48 -15.83 19.65
CA ILE A 110 0.57 -14.67 19.55
C ILE A 110 0.48 -13.92 20.88
N HIS A 111 0.60 -14.64 22.00
CA HIS A 111 0.47 -14.10 23.36
C HIS A 111 1.81 -13.86 24.04
N ARG A 112 2.92 -13.91 23.29
CA ARG A 112 4.26 -13.61 23.82
C ARG A 112 4.30 -12.18 24.39
N PRO A 113 5.07 -11.92 25.46
CA PRO A 113 5.17 -10.57 26.02
C PRO A 113 5.50 -9.54 24.94
N ALA A 114 4.70 -8.49 24.84
CA ALA A 114 5.00 -7.35 23.99
C ALA A 114 6.04 -6.48 24.67
N ALA A 115 7.08 -6.08 23.94
CA ALA A 115 8.09 -5.16 24.42
C ALA A 115 8.37 -4.08 23.36
N LEU A 116 8.57 -2.85 23.81
CA LEU A 116 9.01 -1.74 22.99
C LEU A 116 10.43 -1.40 23.42
N ALA A 117 11.41 -1.82 22.64
CA ALA A 117 12.82 -1.52 22.92
C ALA A 117 13.14 -0.12 22.39
N PRO A 118 13.54 0.86 23.23
CA PRO A 118 13.87 2.21 22.76
C PRO A 118 15.00 2.18 21.74
N VAL A 119 14.88 2.99 20.70
CA VAL A 119 15.93 3.20 19.69
C VAL A 119 16.12 4.70 19.44
N ASP A 120 17.35 5.09 19.17
CA ASP A 120 17.75 6.48 18.89
C ASP A 120 17.95 6.72 17.38
N ASP A 121 18.27 7.97 17.05
CA ASP A 121 18.49 8.39 15.67
C ASP A 121 19.70 7.69 15.04
N GLU A 122 20.75 7.39 15.81
CA GLU A 122 21.91 6.62 15.34
C GLU A 122 21.52 5.21 14.89
N TRP A 123 20.68 4.52 15.68
CA TRP A 123 20.20 3.19 15.34
C TRP A 123 19.33 3.19 14.08
N ILE A 124 18.39 4.14 13.99
CA ILE A 124 17.49 4.29 12.83
C ILE A 124 18.29 4.69 11.59
N GLY A 125 19.24 5.62 11.72
CA GLY A 125 20.14 6.04 10.67
C GLY A 125 20.99 4.88 10.14
N ALA A 126 21.53 4.04 11.03
CA ALA A 126 22.27 2.85 10.64
C ALA A 126 21.40 1.85 9.83
N ARG A 127 20.13 1.66 10.23
CA ARG A 127 19.16 0.83 9.47
C ARG A 127 18.90 1.40 8.07
N ILE A 128 18.70 2.70 7.95
CA ILE A 128 18.50 3.38 6.67
C ILE A 128 19.75 3.24 5.79
N ALA A 129 20.94 3.49 6.34
CA ALA A 129 22.21 3.37 5.63
C ALA A 129 22.47 1.94 5.13
N LEU A 130 22.10 0.92 5.92
CA LEU A 130 22.17 -0.48 5.50
C LEU A 130 21.25 -0.74 4.30
N LEU A 131 19.98 -0.33 4.36
CA LEU A 131 19.03 -0.53 3.26
C LEU A 131 19.42 0.20 1.96
N ARG A 132 20.14 1.32 2.06
CA ARG A 132 20.67 2.02 0.88
C ARG A 132 21.81 1.26 0.20
N ARG A 133 22.60 0.51 0.99
CA ARG A 133 23.71 -0.32 0.48
C ARG A 133 23.22 -1.68 0.00
N ASP A 134 22.16 -2.17 0.61
CA ASP A 134 21.61 -3.50 0.42
C ASP A 134 20.08 -3.46 0.55
N GLU A 135 19.40 -3.26 -0.59
CA GLU A 135 17.94 -3.07 -0.64
C GLU A 135 17.15 -4.30 -0.15
N ALA A 136 17.80 -5.47 -0.02
CA ALA A 136 17.18 -6.69 0.47
C ALA A 136 17.34 -6.90 1.99
N ALA A 137 18.06 -6.03 2.70
CA ALA A 137 18.31 -6.11 4.14
C ALA A 137 17.14 -5.57 4.99
N TRP A 138 15.89 -5.93 4.64
CA TRP A 138 14.66 -5.41 5.27
C TRP A 138 14.59 -5.70 6.77
N GLN A 139 15.09 -6.86 7.17
CA GLN A 139 14.93 -7.36 8.53
C GLN A 139 16.28 -7.68 9.16
N ILE A 140 16.39 -7.38 10.45
CA ILE A 140 17.48 -7.82 11.31
C ILE A 140 17.07 -9.03 12.16
N ALA A 141 17.95 -9.51 13.03
CA ALA A 141 17.65 -10.62 13.93
C ALA A 141 16.37 -10.35 14.76
N ASP A 142 15.59 -11.39 15.02
CA ASP A 142 14.39 -11.36 15.88
C ASP A 142 13.16 -10.56 15.42
N GLU A 143 13.24 -9.84 14.30
CA GLU A 143 12.07 -9.21 13.67
C GLU A 143 11.13 -10.24 13.00
N ARG A 144 9.83 -10.09 13.28
CA ARG A 144 8.76 -11.02 12.84
C ARG A 144 7.60 -10.30 12.14
N TRP A 145 7.82 -9.10 11.62
CA TRP A 145 6.83 -8.32 10.86
C TRP A 145 6.87 -8.65 9.37
N SER A 146 5.75 -8.46 8.65
CA SER A 146 5.66 -8.60 7.20
C SER A 146 5.01 -7.36 6.59
N ILE A 147 5.50 -6.91 5.44
CA ILE A 147 4.89 -5.85 4.64
C ILE A 147 5.06 -6.19 3.17
N GLY A 148 4.01 -5.96 2.38
CA GLY A 148 4.06 -6.11 0.92
C GLY A 148 4.84 -5.01 0.18
N GLY A 149 4.92 -5.15 -1.14
CA GLY A 149 5.59 -4.21 -2.04
C GLY A 149 7.05 -4.54 -2.32
N GLY A 150 7.66 -3.81 -3.26
CA GLY A 150 9.02 -4.08 -3.76
C GLY A 150 10.11 -3.17 -3.19
N GLN A 151 9.77 -2.00 -2.65
CA GLN A 151 10.75 -1.04 -2.16
C GLN A 151 11.26 -1.40 -0.76
N SER A 152 12.57 -1.21 -0.54
CA SER A 152 13.19 -1.34 0.78
C SER A 152 12.45 -0.56 1.87
N LYS A 153 12.20 -1.22 2.99
CA LYS A 153 11.48 -0.65 4.14
C LYS A 153 11.72 -1.47 5.40
N PHE A 154 11.48 -0.85 6.54
CA PHE A 154 11.38 -1.51 7.84
C PHE A 154 10.28 -0.87 8.68
N THR A 155 10.03 -1.42 9.86
CA THR A 155 8.97 -0.94 10.76
C THR A 155 9.49 -0.46 12.10
N LEU A 156 8.77 0.49 12.69
CA LEU A 156 9.02 1.00 14.04
C LEU A 156 7.69 1.19 14.78
N ALA A 157 7.77 1.30 16.10
CA ALA A 157 6.72 1.87 16.93
C ALA A 157 7.08 3.30 17.36
N ARG A 158 6.08 4.17 17.49
CA ARG A 158 6.25 5.54 17.98
C ARG A 158 5.36 5.80 19.20
N GLY A 159 5.98 6.23 20.29
CA GLY A 159 5.31 6.65 21.52
C GLY A 159 4.49 7.92 21.34
N PHE A 160 3.66 8.24 22.33
CA PHE A 160 2.82 9.46 22.30
C PHE A 160 3.63 10.74 22.47
N ALA A 161 4.79 10.69 23.13
CA ALA A 161 5.71 11.83 23.21
C ALA A 161 6.70 11.88 22.02
N GLY A 162 6.54 10.98 21.05
CA GLY A 162 7.28 10.98 19.79
C GLY A 162 8.51 10.07 19.75
N GLU A 163 8.79 9.33 20.82
CA GLU A 163 9.95 8.45 20.92
C GLU A 163 9.84 7.22 20.01
N TRP A 164 10.98 6.72 19.53
CA TRP A 164 11.04 5.56 18.64
C TRP A 164 11.39 4.28 19.38
N TYR A 165 10.76 3.19 18.93
CA TYR A 165 10.95 1.86 19.48
C TYR A 165 11.04 0.80 18.39
N ASP A 166 11.90 -0.19 18.61
CA ASP A 166 11.87 -1.49 17.92
C ASP A 166 10.79 -2.39 18.57
N PRO A 167 9.72 -2.75 17.85
CA PRO A 167 8.66 -3.60 18.39
C PRO A 167 9.12 -5.07 18.49
N GLN A 168 9.13 -5.60 19.71
CA GLN A 168 9.55 -6.96 20.01
C GLN A 168 8.39 -7.78 20.58
N GLY A 169 8.48 -9.11 20.44
CA GLY A 169 7.42 -9.98 20.92
C GLY A 169 6.08 -9.69 20.21
N ALA A 170 4.97 -9.64 20.93
CA ALA A 170 3.65 -9.39 20.32
C ALA A 170 3.38 -7.90 20.01
N ALA A 171 4.34 -7.01 20.29
CA ALA A 171 4.20 -5.58 20.03
C ALA A 171 3.97 -5.32 18.53
N ALA A 172 3.02 -4.44 18.23
CA ALA A 172 2.74 -4.03 16.86
C ALA A 172 3.62 -2.83 16.46
N SER A 173 4.15 -2.85 15.25
CA SER A 173 4.65 -1.63 14.63
C SER A 173 3.51 -0.65 14.36
N THR A 174 3.83 0.64 14.31
CA THR A 174 2.88 1.74 14.03
C THR A 174 3.32 2.61 12.85
N HIS A 175 4.58 2.48 12.42
CA HIS A 175 5.14 3.26 11.32
C HIS A 175 5.94 2.38 10.37
N ILE A 176 5.97 2.78 9.11
CA ILE A 176 6.79 2.19 8.06
C ILE A 176 7.84 3.23 7.67
N VAL A 177 9.11 2.86 7.73
CA VAL A 177 10.23 3.72 7.33
C VAL A 177 10.73 3.27 5.96
N LYS A 178 10.78 4.19 5.00
CA LYS A 178 11.27 3.97 3.64
C LYS A 178 12.47 4.88 3.36
N PRO A 179 13.66 4.34 3.02
CA PRO A 179 14.84 5.15 2.70
C PRO A 179 14.73 5.90 1.36
N GLY A 180 13.68 5.62 0.57
CA GLY A 180 13.60 6.05 -0.83
C GLY A 180 14.30 5.08 -1.76
N VAL A 181 14.05 5.21 -3.06
CA VAL A 181 14.68 4.35 -4.09
C VAL A 181 16.06 4.90 -4.45
N PRO A 182 17.15 4.12 -4.39
CA PRO A 182 18.51 4.62 -4.66
C PRO A 182 18.69 5.27 -6.04
N THR A 183 18.00 4.75 -7.05
CA THR A 183 18.05 5.26 -8.43
C THR A 183 17.20 6.50 -8.67
N ALA A 184 16.38 6.93 -7.69
CA ALA A 184 15.51 8.09 -7.79
C ALA A 184 15.78 9.07 -6.64
N ARG A 185 16.68 10.02 -6.90
CA ARG A 185 17.12 11.04 -5.93
C ARG A 185 15.93 11.85 -5.37
N LEU A 186 15.76 11.87 -4.05
CA LEU A 186 14.64 12.50 -3.33
C LEU A 186 13.28 11.80 -3.50
N GLN A 187 13.25 10.51 -3.87
CA GLN A 187 11.98 9.78 -3.99
C GLN A 187 11.18 9.72 -2.68
N ALA A 188 11.83 9.61 -1.53
CA ALA A 188 11.15 9.67 -0.23
C ALA A 188 10.45 11.03 0.00
N LEU A 189 11.09 12.14 -0.37
CA LEU A 189 10.49 13.49 -0.29
C LEU A 189 9.36 13.66 -1.31
N ASN A 190 9.52 13.10 -2.51
CA ASN A 190 8.48 13.09 -3.54
C ASN A 190 7.21 12.37 -3.06
N GLU A 191 7.34 11.19 -2.46
CA GLU A 191 6.19 10.48 -1.88
C GLU A 191 5.59 11.24 -0.70
N HIS A 192 6.42 11.88 0.15
CA HIS A 192 5.90 12.75 1.22
C HIS A 192 5.07 13.92 0.67
N ALA A 193 5.57 14.61 -0.36
CA ALA A 193 4.88 15.72 -1.02
C ALA A 193 3.58 15.24 -1.69
N SER A 194 3.61 14.09 -2.37
CA SER A 194 2.43 13.44 -2.97
C SER A 194 1.33 13.20 -1.93
N LEU A 195 1.66 12.51 -0.84
CA LEU A 195 0.68 12.21 0.21
C LEU A 195 0.18 13.49 0.90
N THR A 196 1.02 14.50 1.03
CA THR A 196 0.67 15.77 1.67
C THR A 196 -0.28 16.61 0.80
N VAL A 197 -0.01 16.74 -0.50
CA VAL A 197 -0.92 17.48 -1.41
C VAL A 197 -2.27 16.79 -1.54
N LEU A 198 -2.30 15.44 -1.55
CA LEU A 198 -3.57 14.69 -1.57
C LEU A 198 -4.44 15.02 -0.35
N ARG A 199 -3.85 15.05 0.86
CA ARG A 199 -4.59 15.44 2.07
C ARG A 199 -5.05 16.90 2.02
N ALA A 200 -4.24 17.80 1.46
CA ALA A 200 -4.61 19.21 1.29
C ALA A 200 -5.81 19.39 0.33
N LEU A 201 -5.95 18.51 -0.65
CA LEU A 201 -7.10 18.46 -1.59
C LEU A 201 -8.30 17.67 -1.04
N GLY A 202 -8.28 17.26 0.23
CA GLY A 202 -9.36 16.49 0.86
C GLY A 202 -9.42 15.02 0.45
N ILE A 203 -8.41 14.51 -0.25
CA ILE A 203 -8.34 13.10 -0.65
C ILE A 203 -7.73 12.30 0.51
N PRO A 204 -8.42 11.26 1.02
CA PRO A 204 -7.87 10.42 2.08
C PRO A 204 -6.55 9.78 1.65
N ALA A 205 -5.46 10.17 2.29
CA ALA A 205 -4.13 9.60 2.09
C ALA A 205 -3.43 9.39 3.44
N ALA A 206 -2.53 8.41 3.48
CA ALA A 206 -1.74 8.09 4.67
C ALA A 206 -0.99 9.33 5.16
N ARG A 207 -0.88 9.47 6.48
CA ARG A 207 -0.05 10.51 7.08
C ARG A 207 1.41 10.08 6.98
N SER A 208 2.27 11.06 6.71
CA SER A 208 3.69 10.81 6.61
C SER A 208 4.49 12.03 7.05
N GLU A 209 5.75 11.78 7.41
CA GLU A 209 6.79 12.77 7.67
C GLU A 209 8.02 12.42 6.82
N TYR A 210 8.78 13.45 6.44
CA TYR A 210 10.12 13.28 5.90
C TYR A 210 11.13 13.66 6.99
N LEU A 211 11.81 12.67 7.55
CA LEU A 211 12.68 12.83 8.71
C LEU A 211 14.12 12.48 8.37
N GLU A 212 15.05 13.03 9.12
CA GLU A 212 16.48 12.70 9.05
C GLU A 212 16.92 12.05 10.36
N PHE A 213 17.62 10.92 10.25
CA PHE A 213 18.16 10.16 11.39
C PHE A 213 19.66 9.99 11.20
N ALA A 214 20.47 10.64 12.03
CA ALA A 214 21.93 10.60 11.94
C ALA A 214 22.46 10.86 10.50
N GLY A 215 21.93 11.88 9.82
CA GLY A 215 22.31 12.25 8.44
C GLY A 215 21.69 11.36 7.35
N GLN A 216 20.75 10.47 7.70
CA GLN A 216 20.04 9.63 6.75
C GLN A 216 18.57 10.03 6.66
N SER A 217 18.16 10.62 5.54
CA SER A 217 16.75 10.99 5.33
C SER A 217 15.89 9.77 4.95
N ALA A 218 14.64 9.75 5.40
CA ALA A 218 13.66 8.72 5.07
C ALA A 218 12.22 9.27 5.11
N LEU A 219 11.33 8.62 4.36
CA LEU A 219 9.90 8.79 4.52
C LEU A 219 9.45 7.90 5.68
N VAL A 220 8.68 8.48 6.60
CA VAL A 220 8.08 7.77 7.73
C VAL A 220 6.57 7.86 7.60
N VAL A 221 5.91 6.72 7.36
CA VAL A 221 4.46 6.64 7.10
C VAL A 221 3.75 6.07 8.33
N GLU A 222 2.73 6.78 8.83
CA GLU A 222 1.84 6.27 9.88
C GLU A 222 0.95 5.17 9.29
N ARG A 223 0.94 4.01 9.94
CA ARG A 223 0.13 2.86 9.53
C ARG A 223 -1.35 3.13 9.79
N PHE A 224 -2.15 3.23 8.73
CA PHE A 224 -3.61 3.41 8.85
C PHE A 224 -4.32 2.17 9.42
N ASP A 225 -3.68 1.00 9.39
CA ASP A 225 -4.18 -0.26 9.94
C ASP A 225 -3.82 -0.44 11.42
N ARG A 226 -3.38 0.64 12.09
CA ARG A 226 -3.01 0.67 13.50
C ARG A 226 -3.67 1.87 14.17
N VAL A 227 -4.32 1.64 15.30
CA VAL A 227 -4.87 2.70 16.16
C VAL A 227 -4.15 2.65 17.50
N ARG A 228 -3.31 3.65 17.75
CA ARG A 228 -2.59 3.81 19.01
C ARG A 228 -3.56 4.20 20.12
N ARG A 229 -3.47 3.52 21.26
CA ARG A 229 -4.11 3.84 22.55
C ARG A 229 -3.05 3.86 23.63
N GLU A 230 -3.27 4.55 24.74
CA GLU A 230 -2.30 4.56 25.85
C GLU A 230 -1.99 3.12 26.29
N GLY A 231 -0.74 2.70 26.10
CA GLY A 231 -0.27 1.35 26.44
C GLY A 231 -0.66 0.22 25.49
N ASP A 232 -1.37 0.48 24.37
CA ASP A 232 -1.81 -0.56 23.44
C ASP A 232 -1.90 -0.08 21.99
N VAL A 233 -1.84 -1.02 21.03
CA VAL A 233 -2.03 -0.74 19.61
C VAL A 233 -3.09 -1.69 19.06
N LEU A 234 -4.26 -1.14 18.75
CA LEU A 234 -5.31 -1.88 18.08
C LEU A 234 -4.95 -2.07 16.62
N ARG A 235 -5.04 -3.31 16.14
CA ARG A 235 -4.89 -3.63 14.73
C ARG A 235 -6.25 -3.54 14.04
N VAL A 236 -6.32 -2.83 12.93
CA VAL A 236 -7.51 -2.72 12.08
C VAL A 236 -7.32 -3.67 10.90
N HIS A 237 -8.33 -4.50 10.60
CA HIS A 237 -8.18 -5.44 9.50
C HIS A 237 -8.17 -4.71 8.16
N ALA A 238 -7.21 -5.08 7.32
CA ALA A 238 -7.00 -4.50 6.02
C ALA A 238 -6.39 -5.53 5.08
N GLU A 239 -6.73 -5.44 3.79
CA GLU A 239 -6.11 -6.23 2.73
C GLU A 239 -5.97 -5.40 1.46
N ASP A 240 -4.99 -5.72 0.61
CA ASP A 240 -4.85 -5.10 -0.70
C ASP A 240 -5.92 -5.63 -1.69
N LEU A 241 -6.22 -4.87 -2.75
CA LEU A 241 -7.30 -5.26 -3.67
C LEU A 241 -6.93 -6.44 -4.59
N CYS A 242 -5.65 -6.82 -4.70
CA CYS A 242 -5.27 -8.10 -5.30
C CYS A 242 -5.72 -9.27 -4.41
N GLN A 243 -5.53 -9.17 -3.09
CA GLN A 243 -6.06 -10.15 -2.13
C GLN A 243 -7.59 -10.20 -2.18
N SER A 244 -8.27 -9.05 -2.19
CA SER A 244 -9.74 -9.00 -2.27
C SER A 244 -10.32 -9.61 -3.55
N LEU A 245 -9.57 -9.59 -4.65
CA LEU A 245 -9.96 -10.23 -5.92
C LEU A 245 -9.42 -11.66 -6.09
N GLY A 246 -8.58 -12.12 -5.15
CA GLY A 246 -7.92 -13.42 -5.23
C GLY A 246 -6.97 -13.54 -6.43
N ASN A 247 -6.27 -12.44 -6.76
CA ASN A 247 -5.31 -12.38 -7.86
C ASN A 247 -3.88 -12.23 -7.31
N GLN A 248 -2.93 -12.96 -7.89
CA GLN A 248 -1.51 -12.87 -7.52
C GLN A 248 -0.78 -11.79 -8.32
N THR A 249 -1.19 -11.60 -9.59
CA THR A 249 -0.58 -10.63 -10.49
C THR A 249 -1.09 -9.23 -10.15
N THR A 250 -0.17 -8.26 -10.08
CA THR A 250 -0.48 -6.92 -9.60
C THR A 250 -0.86 -5.96 -10.73
N TYR A 251 -0.07 -5.94 -11.81
CA TYR A 251 -0.28 -5.04 -12.95
C TYR A 251 -1.29 -5.61 -13.94
N GLU A 252 -2.25 -4.78 -14.34
CA GLU A 252 -3.27 -5.10 -15.34
C GLU A 252 -2.66 -5.59 -16.67
N ARG A 253 -1.57 -4.96 -17.13
CA ARG A 253 -0.89 -5.32 -18.39
C ARG A 253 -0.35 -6.76 -18.41
N TYR A 254 -0.22 -7.39 -17.23
CA TYR A 254 0.25 -8.76 -17.06
C TYR A 254 -0.86 -9.72 -16.62
N GLY A 255 -2.13 -9.29 -16.66
CA GLY A 255 -3.28 -10.08 -16.18
C GLY A 255 -3.61 -9.87 -14.70
N GLY A 256 -3.10 -8.80 -14.09
CA GLY A 256 -3.58 -8.32 -12.79
C GLY A 256 -4.97 -7.68 -12.90
N PRO A 257 -5.57 -7.28 -11.76
CA PRO A 257 -6.88 -6.64 -11.76
C PRO A 257 -6.97 -5.41 -12.65
N THR A 258 -8.10 -5.27 -13.33
CA THR A 258 -8.51 -4.08 -14.07
C THR A 258 -9.16 -3.06 -13.15
N ALA A 259 -9.20 -1.79 -13.58
CA ALA A 259 -9.93 -0.75 -12.85
C ALA A 259 -11.44 -1.10 -12.71
N ARG A 260 -12.01 -1.79 -13.70
CA ARG A 260 -13.41 -2.24 -13.68
C ARG A 260 -13.67 -3.29 -12.61
N GLU A 261 -12.80 -4.30 -12.51
CA GLU A 261 -12.93 -5.33 -11.47
C GLU A 261 -12.80 -4.73 -10.06
N VAL A 262 -11.94 -3.73 -9.90
CA VAL A 262 -11.84 -2.98 -8.64
C VAL A 262 -13.13 -2.22 -8.34
N VAL A 263 -13.68 -1.48 -9.31
CA VAL A 263 -14.97 -0.78 -9.13
C VAL A 263 -16.10 -1.75 -8.80
N ASP A 264 -16.19 -2.88 -9.49
CA ASP A 264 -17.23 -3.90 -9.27
C ASP A 264 -17.09 -4.59 -7.90
N LEU A 265 -15.87 -4.78 -7.40
CA LEU A 265 -15.62 -5.20 -6.02
C LEU A 265 -16.10 -4.14 -5.03
N LEU A 266 -15.64 -2.90 -5.18
CA LEU A 266 -15.96 -1.81 -4.25
C LEU A 266 -17.46 -1.53 -4.21
N ARG A 267 -18.16 -1.56 -5.35
CA ARG A 267 -19.62 -1.40 -5.39
C ARG A 267 -20.35 -2.47 -4.58
N ARG A 268 -19.87 -3.72 -4.60
CA ARG A 268 -20.51 -4.83 -3.87
C ARG A 268 -20.34 -4.74 -2.36
N HIS A 269 -19.22 -4.18 -1.90
CA HIS A 269 -18.82 -4.26 -0.50
C HIS A 269 -18.77 -2.92 0.24
N ALA A 270 -18.49 -1.82 -0.45
CA ALA A 270 -18.19 -0.52 0.13
C ALA A 270 -18.95 0.62 -0.59
N PRO A 271 -20.18 0.97 -0.15
CA PRO A 271 -20.93 2.09 -0.70
C PRO A 271 -20.10 3.40 -0.73
N GLY A 272 -20.15 4.13 -1.86
CA GLY A 272 -19.39 5.36 -2.07
C GLY A 272 -17.86 5.19 -2.23
N ALA A 273 -17.35 3.96 -2.26
CA ALA A 273 -15.94 3.69 -2.58
C ALA A 273 -15.62 3.72 -4.09
N PRO A 274 -16.52 3.36 -5.02
CA PRO A 274 -16.26 3.50 -6.47
C PRO A 274 -15.86 4.91 -6.90
N GLU A 275 -16.56 5.93 -6.39
CA GLU A 275 -16.30 7.34 -6.67
C GLU A 275 -14.93 7.75 -6.12
N ARG A 276 -14.63 7.39 -4.86
CA ARG A 276 -13.32 7.64 -4.24
C ARG A 276 -12.17 6.94 -4.96
N PHE A 277 -12.42 5.76 -5.52
CA PHE A 277 -11.42 5.08 -6.35
C PHE A 277 -11.23 5.77 -7.71
N ALA A 278 -12.30 6.28 -8.32
CA ALA A 278 -12.19 7.09 -9.54
C ALA A 278 -11.39 8.38 -9.29
N GLU A 279 -11.60 9.06 -8.16
CA GLU A 279 -10.77 10.18 -7.73
C GLU A 279 -9.30 9.78 -7.55
N ALA A 280 -9.05 8.62 -6.92
CA ALA A 280 -7.70 8.10 -6.74
C ALA A 280 -6.98 7.82 -8.07
N LEU A 281 -7.68 7.26 -9.05
CA LEU A 281 -7.15 7.09 -10.42
C LEU A 281 -6.85 8.44 -11.07
N ALA A 282 -7.74 9.42 -10.93
CA ALA A 282 -7.56 10.76 -11.49
C ALA A 282 -6.33 11.45 -10.90
N VAL A 283 -6.18 11.49 -9.58
CA VAL A 283 -4.99 12.13 -8.98
C VAL A 283 -3.71 11.34 -9.20
N GLY A 284 -3.77 10.01 -9.24
CA GLY A 284 -2.62 9.19 -9.64
C GLY A 284 -2.17 9.52 -11.07
N TYR A 285 -3.13 9.72 -11.98
CA TYR A 285 -2.87 10.14 -13.35
C TYR A 285 -2.25 11.55 -13.41
N LEU A 286 -2.89 12.54 -12.76
CA LEU A 286 -2.46 13.94 -12.78
C LEU A 286 -1.11 14.16 -12.09
N LEU A 287 -0.83 13.44 -11.00
CA LEU A 287 0.48 13.44 -10.34
C LEU A 287 1.55 12.72 -11.17
N GLY A 288 1.19 11.98 -12.21
CA GLY A 288 2.14 11.17 -12.97
C GLY A 288 2.70 9.98 -12.19
N SER A 289 1.87 9.34 -11.35
CA SER A 289 2.20 8.15 -10.57
C SER A 289 2.03 6.88 -11.43
N PRO A 290 3.12 6.22 -11.87
CA PRO A 290 3.02 5.09 -12.79
C PRO A 290 2.61 3.79 -12.09
N ASP A 291 2.75 3.72 -10.77
CA ASP A 291 2.75 2.46 -10.02
C ASP A 291 1.47 2.19 -9.22
N GLY A 292 0.40 2.93 -9.50
CA GLY A 292 -0.93 2.76 -8.88
C GLY A 292 -1.65 1.48 -9.33
N HIS A 293 -1.05 0.30 -9.13
CA HIS A 293 -1.66 -1.01 -9.39
C HIS A 293 -2.55 -1.47 -8.23
N ALA A 294 -3.29 -2.58 -8.39
CA ALA A 294 -4.29 -3.02 -7.42
C ALA A 294 -3.75 -3.34 -6.01
N ARG A 295 -2.44 -3.58 -5.83
CA ARG A 295 -1.84 -3.69 -4.48
C ARG A 295 -1.59 -2.37 -3.74
N ASN A 296 -1.70 -1.24 -4.43
CA ASN A 296 -1.53 0.09 -3.82
C ASN A 296 -2.89 0.71 -3.42
N TYR A 297 -3.93 -0.11 -3.44
CA TYR A 297 -5.24 0.19 -2.90
C TYR A 297 -5.60 -0.94 -1.94
N SER A 298 -6.24 -0.59 -0.82
CA SER A 298 -6.65 -1.57 0.19
C SER A 298 -8.09 -1.35 0.62
N ALA A 299 -8.72 -2.43 1.04
CA ALA A 299 -9.96 -2.39 1.79
C ALA A 299 -9.67 -2.45 3.29
N LEU A 300 -10.37 -1.65 4.08
CA LEU A 300 -10.49 -1.78 5.54
C LEU A 300 -11.74 -2.62 5.84
N LEU A 301 -11.61 -3.58 6.75
CA LEU A 301 -12.67 -4.52 7.08
C LEU A 301 -12.94 -4.52 8.59
N ALA A 302 -14.21 -4.44 8.97
CA ALA A 302 -14.65 -4.57 10.35
C ALA A 302 -16.07 -5.16 10.37
N GLY A 303 -16.18 -6.43 10.77
CA GLY A 303 -17.42 -7.19 10.63
C GLY A 303 -17.87 -7.24 9.18
N GLY A 304 -19.15 -6.95 8.95
CA GLY A 304 -19.71 -6.76 7.61
C GLY A 304 -19.38 -5.43 6.90
N ARG A 305 -18.65 -4.50 7.54
CA ARG A 305 -18.36 -3.17 6.99
C ARG A 305 -17.06 -3.17 6.21
N VAL A 306 -17.09 -2.53 5.04
CA VAL A 306 -15.92 -2.35 4.17
C VAL A 306 -15.79 -0.89 3.76
N ALA A 307 -14.57 -0.37 3.77
CA ALA A 307 -14.22 0.95 3.26
C ALA A 307 -12.94 0.90 2.42
N LEU A 308 -12.80 1.80 1.46
CA LEU A 308 -11.52 2.02 0.80
C LEU A 308 -10.56 2.70 1.80
N ALA A 309 -9.36 2.13 1.97
CA ALA A 309 -8.32 2.69 2.82
C ALA A 309 -7.79 4.02 2.25
N PRO A 310 -7.17 4.89 3.08
CA PRO A 310 -6.43 6.04 2.58
C PRO A 310 -5.37 5.63 1.56
N LEU A 311 -5.13 6.46 0.54
CA LEU A 311 -4.08 6.23 -0.44
C LEU A 311 -2.69 6.20 0.22
N TYR A 312 -1.85 5.30 -0.25
CA TYR A 312 -0.47 5.11 0.19
C TYR A 312 0.40 4.73 -1.01
N ASP A 313 1.72 4.84 -0.88
CA ASP A 313 2.66 4.48 -1.96
C ASP A 313 2.39 5.26 -3.26
N VAL A 314 2.03 6.54 -3.11
CA VAL A 314 1.83 7.46 -4.24
C VAL A 314 3.10 8.29 -4.41
N ALA A 315 3.82 8.06 -5.50
CA ALA A 315 5.00 8.84 -5.85
C ALA A 315 4.95 9.22 -7.33
N SER A 316 5.29 10.47 -7.64
CA SER A 316 5.34 10.94 -9.01
C SER A 316 6.61 10.48 -9.71
N SER A 317 6.46 10.04 -10.96
CA SER A 317 7.61 9.85 -11.83
C SER A 317 8.08 11.15 -12.48
N LEU A 318 7.20 12.15 -12.63
CA LEU A 318 7.42 13.36 -13.44
C LEU A 318 8.72 14.12 -13.13
N PRO A 319 9.16 14.23 -11.86
CA PRO A 319 10.41 14.93 -11.52
C PRO A 319 11.69 14.26 -12.02
N TYR A 320 11.63 13.02 -12.52
CA TYR A 320 12.82 12.25 -12.89
C TYR A 320 12.98 12.22 -14.40
N GLU A 321 14.19 12.46 -14.89
CA GLU A 321 14.57 12.13 -16.26
C GLU A 321 14.98 10.65 -16.31
N ILE A 322 14.47 9.88 -17.28
CA ILE A 322 14.94 8.51 -17.52
C ILE A 322 15.88 8.55 -18.72
N ALA A 323 17.17 8.34 -18.47
CA ALA A 323 18.15 8.23 -19.54
C ALA A 323 17.73 7.17 -20.56
N GLY A 324 17.65 7.54 -21.84
CA GLY A 324 17.29 6.65 -22.95
C GLY A 324 15.79 6.54 -23.27
N VAL A 325 14.89 7.14 -22.47
CA VAL A 325 13.45 7.20 -22.73
C VAL A 325 13.09 8.65 -22.98
N GLY A 326 13.17 9.09 -24.24
CA GLY A 326 12.80 10.45 -24.63
C GLY A 326 11.34 10.78 -24.27
N VAL A 327 11.14 12.01 -23.76
CA VAL A 327 9.90 12.73 -23.44
C VAL A 327 8.90 12.02 -22.50
N MET A 328 8.28 12.80 -21.59
CA MET A 328 7.26 12.36 -20.62
C MET A 328 6.11 11.48 -21.20
N HIS A 329 5.86 11.55 -22.51
CA HIS A 329 4.81 10.86 -23.27
C HIS A 329 4.94 9.33 -23.39
N GLN A 330 5.96 8.68 -22.81
CA GLN A 330 6.09 7.21 -22.86
C GLN A 330 5.69 6.50 -21.55
N ARG A 331 5.45 7.24 -20.48
CA ARG A 331 5.10 6.66 -19.19
C ARG A 331 3.62 6.31 -19.12
N LYS A 332 3.31 5.26 -18.36
CA LYS A 332 1.98 4.64 -18.31
C LYS A 332 1.52 4.47 -16.87
N VAL A 333 0.25 4.76 -16.60
CA VAL A 333 -0.42 4.30 -15.38
C VAL A 333 -0.58 2.78 -15.40
N ALA A 334 -0.57 2.17 -14.21
CA ALA A 334 -0.70 0.73 -14.06
C ALA A 334 -2.11 0.22 -14.41
N LEU A 335 -3.14 0.99 -14.09
CA LEU A 335 -4.54 0.69 -14.38
C LEU A 335 -5.04 1.60 -15.51
N ALA A 336 -5.60 1.03 -16.58
CA ALA A 336 -6.10 1.80 -17.71
C ALA A 336 -7.33 2.63 -17.36
N ILE A 337 -7.39 3.82 -17.92
CA ILE A 337 -8.54 4.72 -17.87
C ILE A 337 -9.13 4.76 -19.27
N GLY A 338 -10.31 4.18 -19.45
CA GLY A 338 -10.97 4.11 -20.76
C GLY A 338 -10.16 3.33 -21.82
N GLY A 339 -9.25 2.45 -21.40
CA GLY A 339 -8.36 1.69 -22.28
C GLY A 339 -7.03 2.39 -22.61
N GLU A 340 -6.83 3.64 -22.20
CA GLU A 340 -5.55 4.34 -22.33
C GLU A 340 -4.77 4.28 -21.01
N ARG A 341 -3.44 4.27 -21.09
CA ARG A 341 -2.55 4.29 -19.92
C ARG A 341 -1.54 5.42 -19.96
N THR A 342 -1.30 6.01 -21.12
CA THR A 342 -0.18 6.91 -21.34
C THR A 342 -0.48 8.29 -20.75
N PHE A 343 0.46 8.84 -19.99
CA PHE A 343 0.33 10.21 -19.47
C PHE A 343 0.26 11.22 -20.63
N GLY A 344 -0.62 12.21 -20.48
CA GLY A 344 -0.92 13.20 -21.51
C GLY A 344 -1.80 12.72 -22.67
N LEU A 345 -2.33 11.49 -22.65
CA LEU A 345 -3.24 10.94 -23.68
C LEU A 345 -4.64 10.50 -23.17
N VAL A 346 -4.94 10.64 -21.89
CA VAL A 346 -6.26 10.30 -21.33
C VAL A 346 -7.14 11.55 -21.40
N GLY A 347 -7.96 11.63 -22.45
CA GLY A 347 -8.89 12.73 -22.69
C GLY A 347 -10.31 12.43 -22.26
N VAL A 348 -11.22 13.31 -22.67
CA VAL A 348 -12.66 13.23 -22.40
C VAL A 348 -13.26 11.89 -22.82
N ASP A 349 -12.95 11.37 -24.01
CA ASP A 349 -13.48 10.09 -24.49
C ASP A 349 -13.07 8.93 -23.58
N GLN A 350 -11.81 8.92 -23.10
CA GLN A 350 -11.31 7.88 -22.21
C GLN A 350 -11.98 7.97 -20.83
N TRP A 351 -12.12 9.18 -20.28
CA TRP A 351 -12.82 9.39 -19.01
C TRP A 351 -14.31 9.04 -19.11
N GLN A 352 -15.00 9.48 -20.16
CA GLN A 352 -16.40 9.12 -20.41
C GLN A 352 -16.58 7.62 -20.56
N ARG A 353 -15.69 6.95 -21.31
CA ARG A 353 -15.72 5.50 -21.47
C ARG A 353 -15.49 4.80 -20.14
N PHE A 354 -14.53 5.25 -19.34
CA PHE A 354 -14.29 4.72 -17.99
C PHE A 354 -15.52 4.88 -17.10
N LEU A 355 -16.06 6.09 -16.98
CA LEU A 355 -17.19 6.42 -16.10
C LEU A 355 -18.45 5.64 -16.52
N THR A 356 -18.78 5.66 -17.81
CA THR A 356 -19.94 4.93 -18.37
C THR A 356 -19.80 3.43 -18.19
N ALA A 357 -18.64 2.85 -18.54
CA ALA A 357 -18.40 1.42 -18.41
C ALA A 357 -18.45 0.95 -16.95
N ASN A 358 -18.27 1.86 -16.01
CA ASN A 358 -18.32 1.62 -14.58
C ASN A 358 -19.59 2.15 -13.92
N SER A 359 -20.62 2.56 -14.67
CA SER A 359 -21.87 3.08 -14.12
C SER A 359 -21.66 4.17 -13.06
N LEU A 360 -20.65 5.02 -13.26
CA LEU A 360 -20.40 6.23 -12.47
C LEU A 360 -21.02 7.41 -13.20
N ASP A 361 -21.42 8.42 -12.43
CA ASP A 361 -21.97 9.66 -13.01
C ASP A 361 -20.91 10.37 -13.86
N VAL A 362 -21.22 10.56 -15.15
CA VAL A 362 -20.26 11.07 -16.13
C VAL A 362 -20.01 12.56 -15.95
N GLU A 363 -21.04 13.32 -15.62
CA GLU A 363 -20.95 14.78 -15.44
C GLU A 363 -20.13 15.11 -14.20
N TRP A 364 -20.45 14.47 -13.08
CA TRP A 364 -19.69 14.54 -11.84
C TRP A 364 -18.23 14.11 -12.08
N GLY A 365 -18.00 12.96 -12.71
CA GLY A 365 -16.65 12.42 -12.88
C GLY A 365 -15.76 13.33 -13.73
N LEU A 366 -16.26 13.83 -14.86
CA LEU A 366 -15.53 14.80 -15.68
C LEU A 366 -15.32 16.14 -14.96
N GLY A 367 -16.34 16.62 -14.25
CA GLY A 367 -16.24 17.82 -13.41
C GLY A 367 -15.15 17.67 -12.36
N ARG A 368 -15.08 16.51 -11.70
CA ARG A 368 -14.09 16.24 -10.66
C ARG A 368 -12.67 16.10 -11.21
N VAL A 369 -12.48 15.46 -12.36
CA VAL A 369 -11.16 15.41 -13.03
C VAL A 369 -10.68 16.81 -13.39
N ARG A 370 -11.57 17.65 -13.95
CA ARG A 370 -11.27 19.05 -14.27
C ARG A 370 -10.89 19.84 -13.02
N GLU A 371 -11.72 19.78 -11.98
CA GLU A 371 -11.47 20.47 -10.71
C GLU A 371 -10.10 20.08 -10.12
N LEU A 372 -9.78 18.78 -10.08
CA LEU A 372 -8.50 18.29 -9.59
C LEU A 372 -7.33 18.79 -10.44
N ALA A 373 -7.48 18.81 -11.77
CA ALA A 373 -6.44 19.30 -12.67
C ALA A 373 -6.21 20.82 -12.52
N GLU A 374 -7.25 21.60 -12.24
CA GLU A 374 -7.14 23.04 -11.98
C GLU A 374 -6.46 23.33 -10.62
N GLN A 375 -6.79 22.57 -9.57
CA GLN A 375 -6.31 22.84 -8.21
C GLN A 375 -4.91 22.26 -7.92
N LEU A 376 -4.58 21.11 -8.50
CA LEU A 376 -3.41 20.32 -8.09
C LEU A 376 -2.06 21.05 -8.25
N PRO A 377 -1.77 21.80 -9.35
CA PRO A 377 -0.50 22.51 -9.49
C PRO A 377 -0.25 23.52 -8.37
N ASP A 378 -1.25 24.35 -8.06
CA ASP A 378 -1.16 25.39 -7.03
C ASP A 378 -1.12 24.78 -5.61
N ALA A 379 -1.90 23.71 -5.39
CA ALA A 379 -1.87 22.97 -4.14
C ALA A 379 -0.50 22.31 -3.91
N LEU A 380 0.15 21.79 -4.95
CA LEU A 380 1.48 21.20 -4.87
C LEU A 380 2.55 22.27 -4.64
N ALA A 381 2.46 23.42 -5.32
CA ALA A 381 3.35 24.55 -5.08
C ALA A 381 3.28 25.03 -3.62
N SER A 382 2.05 25.22 -3.11
CA SER A 382 1.80 25.60 -1.71
C SER A 382 2.29 24.53 -0.72
N THR A 383 2.16 23.25 -1.08
CA THR A 383 2.73 22.14 -0.30
C THR A 383 4.24 22.27 -0.22
N PHE A 384 4.93 22.52 -1.34
CA PHE A 384 6.38 22.73 -1.32
C PHE A 384 6.82 23.98 -0.56
N ASP A 385 6.00 25.04 -0.53
CA ASP A 385 6.27 26.23 0.29
C ASP A 385 6.26 25.88 1.78
N ALA A 386 5.29 25.07 2.22
CA ALA A 386 5.25 24.55 3.59
C ALA A 386 6.42 23.59 3.90
N LEU A 387 6.88 22.84 2.90
CA LEU A 387 8.00 21.89 2.99
C LEU A 387 9.38 22.51 2.72
N ALA A 388 9.47 23.83 2.51
CA ALA A 388 10.72 24.50 2.10
C ALA A 388 11.87 24.35 3.11
N HIS A 389 11.56 24.02 4.35
CA HIS A 389 12.54 23.75 5.41
C HIS A 389 13.20 22.36 5.30
N LEU A 390 12.66 21.46 4.48
CA LEU A 390 13.16 20.09 4.35
C LEU A 390 14.34 20.01 3.34
N PRO A 391 15.38 19.21 3.63
CA PRO A 391 16.51 19.02 2.72
C PRO A 391 16.08 18.52 1.33
N GLY A 392 16.47 19.24 0.29
CA GLY A 392 16.19 18.91 -1.11
C GLY A 392 14.80 19.35 -1.61
N ALA A 393 14.00 20.04 -0.79
CA ALA A 393 12.70 20.57 -1.24
C ALA A 393 12.87 21.61 -2.36
N ASP A 394 13.87 22.49 -2.24
CA ASP A 394 14.26 23.46 -3.26
C ASP A 394 14.71 22.80 -4.58
N GLU A 395 15.45 21.69 -4.49
CA GLU A 395 15.89 20.89 -5.63
C GLU A 395 14.73 20.17 -6.33
N LEU A 396 13.79 19.60 -5.56
CA LEU A 396 12.69 18.80 -6.10
C LEU A 396 11.54 19.66 -6.62
N ARG A 397 11.23 20.77 -5.96
CA ARG A 397 10.07 21.64 -6.23
C ARG A 397 9.92 22.01 -7.70
N PRO A 398 10.90 22.64 -8.40
CA PRO A 398 10.68 23.14 -9.76
C PRO A 398 10.30 22.02 -10.72
N ARG A 399 11.11 20.96 -10.78
CA ARG A 399 10.87 19.80 -11.65
C ARG A 399 9.58 19.03 -11.33
N TYR A 400 9.11 19.06 -10.08
CA TYR A 400 7.86 18.40 -9.71
C TYR A 400 6.64 19.27 -10.04
N VAL A 401 6.63 20.53 -9.60
CA VAL A 401 5.52 21.45 -9.88
C VAL A 401 5.35 21.63 -11.39
N ASP A 402 6.44 21.82 -12.15
CA ASP A 402 6.38 21.96 -13.62
C ASP A 402 5.83 20.70 -14.29
N GLY A 403 6.26 19.52 -13.84
CA GLY A 403 5.77 18.25 -14.37
C GLY A 403 4.27 18.06 -14.14
N VAL A 404 3.79 18.37 -12.93
CA VAL A 404 2.37 18.27 -12.58
C VAL A 404 1.54 19.33 -13.29
N ALA A 405 2.04 20.57 -13.39
CA ALA A 405 1.40 21.63 -14.16
C ALA A 405 1.25 21.22 -15.63
N TRP A 406 2.28 20.61 -16.23
CA TRP A 406 2.18 20.05 -17.58
C TRP A 406 1.12 18.96 -17.68
N SER A 407 1.12 17.99 -16.76
CA SER A 407 0.16 16.87 -16.80
C SER A 407 -1.29 17.35 -16.64
N CYS A 408 -1.51 18.32 -15.76
CA CYS A 408 -2.81 18.93 -15.53
C CYS A 408 -3.26 19.76 -16.72
N GLY A 409 -2.42 20.68 -17.22
CA GLY A 409 -2.73 21.50 -18.40
C GLY A 409 -3.04 20.63 -19.62
N ARG A 410 -2.26 19.57 -19.84
CA ARG A 410 -2.52 18.63 -20.94
C ARG A 410 -3.86 17.91 -20.79
N THR A 411 -4.25 17.56 -19.57
CA THR A 411 -5.55 16.95 -19.29
C THR A 411 -6.68 17.94 -19.58
N LEU A 412 -6.55 19.19 -19.14
CA LEU A 412 -7.54 20.26 -19.39
C LEU A 412 -7.74 20.49 -20.90
N ASP A 413 -6.65 20.61 -21.67
CA ASP A 413 -6.71 20.74 -23.13
C ASP A 413 -7.52 19.61 -23.78
N LEU A 414 -7.31 18.37 -23.34
CA LEU A 414 -8.00 17.19 -23.85
C LEU A 414 -9.47 17.11 -23.41
N LEU A 415 -9.82 17.70 -22.26
CA LEU A 415 -11.20 17.80 -21.80
C LEU A 415 -11.99 18.87 -22.57
N GLU A 416 -11.33 19.92 -23.06
CA GLU A 416 -11.97 21.00 -23.83
C GLU A 416 -12.19 20.64 -25.31
N GLN A 417 -11.36 19.77 -25.88
CA GLN A 417 -11.40 19.41 -27.31
C GLN A 417 -12.70 18.70 -27.75
N ALA A 418 -13.51 18.14 -26.85
CA ALA A 418 -14.82 17.57 -27.19
C ALA A 418 -15.97 18.59 -27.26
N GLY A 419 -15.71 19.86 -26.98
CA GLY A 419 -16.69 20.94 -27.12
C GLY A 419 -16.70 21.62 -28.49
N ARG A 420 -15.91 21.15 -29.47
CA ARG A 420 -15.78 21.75 -30.81
C ARG A 420 -16.24 20.83 -31.92
#